data_AF-A0A0T6BGI3-F1
#
_entry.id   AF-A0A0T6BGI3-F1
#
_cell.length_a   1.000
_cell.length_b   1.000
_cell.length_c   1.000
_cell.angle_alpha   90.00
_cell.angle_beta   90.00
_cell.angle_gamma   90.00
#
_symmetry.space_group_name_H-M   'P 1'
#
loop_
_entity.id
_entity.type
_entity.pdbx_description
1 polymer ?
#
loop_
_entity_poly.entity_id
_entity_poly.type
_entity_poly.pdbx_seq_one_letter_code
_entity_poly.pdbx_strand_id
1 'polypeptide(L)'
;MNYLSMLGIKDPIHKQKISLKAMDVVLFGPPKDGGHHWKDLVLVILIIGGGIGFWYGFQQNKKFKLHVNRMCKDMEGLQNAELTLEKLQKELEEARQAEKTVASEKESLEKRLQESEADSTTLQHSLSDGELSQLKAEIEMLRSELQIAESKLQDRCWTPPQGLQQWLQLTHEIENKAYVKKKLAAEKQLQQAREACEKLRKKRSSLVGAFVSTHGKSIDEVDRTIVEARTSLNEVTQELQERVHRWKQIEFLCGFNIIQNVGLQSLENSLYRGLNGRPFGLLKGRISSQDDLDDDTSSVYAPSAG
;
A
#
# COMPACT_ATOMS: atom_id res chain seq x y z
N MET A 1 -36.72 -87.83 13.32
CA MET A 1 -35.39 -87.89 12.68
C MET A 1 -34.42 -87.06 13.50
N ASN A 2 -33.48 -87.69 14.23
CA ASN A 2 -32.50 -86.99 15.08
C ASN A 2 -31.28 -86.55 14.25
N TYR A 3 -31.44 -85.45 13.49
CA TYR A 3 -30.40 -84.93 12.59
C TYR A 3 -29.07 -84.63 13.30
N LEU A 4 -29.11 -84.18 14.56
CA LEU A 4 -27.91 -83.92 15.38
C LEU A 4 -27.07 -85.18 15.67
N SER A 5 -27.71 -86.35 15.74
CA SER A 5 -27.00 -87.63 15.94
C SER A 5 -26.37 -88.14 14.64
N MET A 6 -26.94 -87.79 13.49
CA MET A 6 -26.40 -88.11 12.16
C MET A 6 -25.14 -87.29 11.83
N LEU A 7 -25.02 -86.08 12.39
CA LEU A 7 -23.84 -85.22 12.30
C LEU A 7 -22.68 -85.63 13.25
N GLY A 8 -22.79 -86.76 13.97
CA GLY A 8 -21.70 -87.30 14.79
C GLY A 8 -21.47 -86.60 16.14
N ILE A 9 -22.31 -85.63 16.52
CA ILE A 9 -22.21 -84.94 17.81
C ILE A 9 -22.83 -85.86 18.86
N LYS A 10 -22.00 -86.54 19.66
CA LYS A 10 -22.48 -87.52 20.67
C LYS A 10 -22.80 -86.89 22.02
N ASP A 11 -22.18 -85.77 22.33
CA ASP A 11 -22.20 -85.16 23.66
C ASP A 11 -23.51 -84.36 23.90
N PRO A 12 -24.32 -84.70 24.91
CA PRO A 12 -25.65 -84.11 25.09
C PRO A 12 -25.62 -82.59 25.35
N ILE A 13 -24.58 -82.09 26.01
CA ILE A 13 -24.41 -80.65 26.30
C ILE A 13 -24.26 -79.84 25.01
N HIS A 14 -23.49 -80.36 24.05
CA HIS A 14 -23.29 -79.73 22.75
C HIS A 14 -24.57 -79.71 21.92
N LYS A 15 -25.39 -80.77 21.99
CA LYS A 15 -26.72 -80.80 21.35
C LYS A 15 -27.64 -79.74 21.91
N GLN A 16 -27.72 -79.62 23.24
CA GLN A 16 -28.60 -78.65 23.88
C GLN A 16 -28.16 -77.21 23.56
N LYS A 17 -26.85 -76.93 23.55
CA LYS A 17 -26.30 -75.61 23.19
C LYS A 17 -26.57 -75.21 21.74
N ILE A 18 -26.45 -76.14 20.81
CA ILE A 18 -26.75 -75.90 19.38
C ILE A 18 -28.25 -75.69 19.20
N SER A 19 -29.09 -76.50 19.85
CA SER A 19 -30.54 -76.35 19.79
C SER A 19 -31.00 -75.01 20.35
N LEU A 20 -30.42 -74.55 21.47
CA LEU A 20 -30.73 -73.24 22.06
C LEU A 20 -30.34 -72.09 21.13
N LYS A 21 -29.13 -72.12 20.55
CA LYS A 21 -28.71 -71.10 19.57
C LYS A 21 -29.55 -71.10 18.30
N ALA A 22 -29.91 -72.27 17.79
CA ALA A 22 -30.77 -72.37 16.62
C ALA A 22 -32.18 -71.85 16.91
N MET A 23 -32.69 -72.11 18.12
CA MET A 23 -33.96 -71.56 18.58
C MET A 23 -33.90 -70.04 18.69
N ASP A 24 -32.85 -69.48 19.30
CA ASP A 24 -32.68 -68.02 19.39
C ASP A 24 -32.61 -67.36 18.01
N VAL A 25 -31.92 -67.98 17.04
CA VAL A 25 -31.86 -67.47 15.66
C VAL A 25 -33.21 -67.53 14.95
N VAL A 26 -34.04 -68.54 15.24
CA VAL A 26 -35.40 -68.65 14.67
C VAL A 26 -36.37 -67.68 15.37
N LEU A 27 -36.23 -67.48 16.67
CA LEU A 27 -37.11 -66.61 17.46
C LEU A 27 -36.80 -65.12 17.25
N PHE A 28 -35.53 -64.76 17.15
CA PHE A 28 -35.06 -63.38 17.11
C PHE A 28 -34.45 -62.96 15.76
N GLY A 29 -34.34 -63.90 14.80
CA GLY A 29 -33.72 -63.68 13.50
C GLY A 29 -32.19 -63.78 13.54
N PRO A 30 -31.53 -63.85 12.36
CA PRO A 30 -30.07 -63.83 12.30
C PRO A 30 -29.55 -62.52 12.93
N PRO A 31 -28.46 -62.58 13.72
CA PRO A 31 -27.88 -61.39 14.34
C PRO A 31 -27.64 -60.32 13.26
N LYS A 32 -28.09 -59.09 13.52
CA LYS A 32 -27.88 -57.95 12.62
C LYS A 32 -26.41 -57.53 12.66
N ASP A 33 -25.55 -58.30 11.99
CA ASP A 33 -24.14 -57.98 11.77
C ASP A 33 -23.95 -56.95 10.63
N GLY A 34 -24.88 -55.99 10.53
CA GLY A 34 -24.99 -55.08 9.38
C GLY A 34 -25.23 -53.65 9.81
N GLY A 35 -24.23 -52.99 10.39
CA GLY A 35 -24.34 -51.57 10.68
C GLY A 35 -23.26 -50.91 11.55
N HIS A 36 -22.27 -51.66 12.04
CA HIS A 36 -21.21 -51.08 12.87
C HIS A 36 -20.13 -50.36 12.05
N HIS A 37 -19.65 -50.98 10.96
CA HIS A 37 -18.56 -50.40 10.17
C HIS A 37 -18.90 -49.04 9.55
N TRP A 38 -20.15 -48.80 9.14
CA TRP A 38 -20.53 -47.49 8.60
C TRP A 38 -20.62 -46.44 9.72
N LYS A 39 -21.21 -46.78 10.87
CA LYS A 39 -21.26 -45.87 12.02
C LYS A 39 -19.84 -45.52 12.50
N ASP A 40 -18.96 -46.51 12.57
CA ASP A 40 -17.56 -46.33 12.95
C ASP A 40 -16.81 -45.50 11.91
N LEU A 41 -17.06 -45.68 10.62
CA LEU A 41 -16.44 -44.91 9.55
C LEU A 41 -16.90 -43.44 9.55
N VAL A 42 -18.19 -43.18 9.79
CA VAL A 42 -18.72 -41.82 9.97
C VAL A 42 -18.10 -41.17 11.21
N LEU A 43 -17.94 -41.93 12.30
CA LEU A 43 -17.35 -41.44 13.55
C LEU A 43 -15.87 -41.09 13.38
N VAL A 44 -15.11 -41.89 12.63
CA VAL A 44 -13.71 -41.60 12.26
C VAL A 44 -13.61 -40.35 11.39
N ILE A 45 -14.47 -40.20 10.37
CA ILE A 45 -14.49 -39.00 9.53
C ILE A 45 -14.81 -37.74 10.36
N LEU A 46 -15.73 -37.85 11.32
CA LEU A 46 -16.09 -36.74 12.20
C LEU A 46 -14.92 -36.33 13.12
N ILE A 47 -14.20 -37.31 13.68
CA ILE A 47 -13.02 -37.04 14.53
C ILE A 47 -11.90 -36.40 13.71
N ILE A 48 -11.65 -36.88 12.50
CA ILE A 48 -10.63 -36.31 11.60
C ILE A 48 -11.03 -34.88 11.20
N GLY A 49 -12.29 -34.65 10.82
CA GLY A 49 -12.82 -33.32 10.50
C GLY A 49 -12.70 -32.35 11.67
N GLY A 50 -13.04 -32.80 12.89
CA GLY A 50 -12.88 -32.03 14.11
C GLY A 50 -11.42 -31.71 14.43
N GLY A 51 -10.50 -32.67 14.26
CA GLY A 51 -9.07 -32.47 14.46
C GLY A 51 -8.46 -31.49 13.46
N ILE A 52 -8.86 -31.57 12.19
CA ILE A 52 -8.44 -30.62 11.15
C ILE A 52 -9.01 -29.22 11.43
N GLY A 53 -10.28 -29.13 11.82
CA GLY A 53 -10.91 -27.86 12.20
C GLY A 53 -10.23 -27.21 13.41
N PHE A 54 -9.91 -28.00 14.43
CA PHE A 54 -9.19 -27.54 15.62
C PHE A 54 -7.76 -27.10 15.30
N TRP A 55 -7.03 -27.88 14.49
CA TRP A 55 -5.70 -27.53 14.00
C TRP A 55 -5.72 -26.23 13.19
N TYR A 56 -6.67 -26.12 12.27
CA TYR A 56 -6.83 -24.94 11.41
C TYR A 56 -7.18 -23.71 12.25
N GLY A 57 -8.12 -23.83 13.19
CA GLY A 57 -8.45 -22.76 14.14
C GLY A 57 -7.25 -22.35 14.99
N PHE A 58 -6.46 -23.31 15.48
CA PHE A 58 -5.25 -23.04 16.25
C PHE A 58 -4.17 -22.33 15.41
N GLN A 59 -4.00 -22.74 14.16
CA GLN A 59 -3.05 -22.11 13.22
C GLN A 59 -3.51 -20.70 12.83
N GLN A 60 -4.80 -20.49 12.60
CA GLN A 60 -5.37 -19.18 12.34
C GLN A 60 -5.22 -18.26 13.56
N ASN A 61 -5.41 -18.78 14.77
CA ASN A 61 -5.24 -18.02 16.01
C ASN A 61 -3.78 -17.58 16.21
N LYS A 62 -2.79 -18.41 15.84
CA LYS A 62 -1.37 -18.00 15.80
C LYS A 62 -1.12 -16.88 14.80
N LYS A 63 -1.67 -16.99 13.58
CA LYS A 63 -1.56 -15.94 12.54
C LYS A 63 -2.23 -14.64 12.98
N PHE A 64 -3.40 -14.72 13.60
CA PHE A 64 -4.15 -13.58 14.13
C PHE A 64 -3.39 -12.87 15.25
N LYS A 65 -2.86 -13.61 16.23
CA LYS A 65 -2.03 -13.03 17.30
C LYS A 65 -0.80 -12.31 16.77
N LEU A 66 -0.16 -12.86 15.73
CA LEU A 66 0.98 -12.21 15.08
C LEU A 66 0.57 -10.93 14.36
N HIS A 67 -0.57 -10.93 13.66
CA HIS A 67 -1.12 -9.74 13.00
C HIS A 67 -1.50 -8.65 14.00
N VAL A 68 -2.16 -9.01 15.11
CA VAL A 68 -2.52 -8.08 16.19
C VAL A 68 -1.28 -7.48 16.84
N ASN A 69 -0.24 -8.29 17.09
CA ASN A 69 0.99 -7.80 17.70
C ASN A 69 1.77 -6.86 16.76
N ARG A 70 1.75 -7.13 15.44
CA ARG A 70 2.29 -6.21 14.43
C ARG A 70 1.49 -4.89 14.42
N MET A 71 0.17 -4.99 14.38
CA MET A 71 -0.72 -3.82 14.39
C MET A 71 -0.59 -2.98 15.67
N CYS A 72 -0.34 -3.61 16.81
CA CYS A 72 -0.08 -2.92 18.08
C CYS A 72 1.22 -2.11 18.01
N LYS A 73 2.28 -2.68 17.45
CA LYS A 73 3.56 -1.98 17.25
C LYS A 73 3.45 -0.82 16.26
N ASP A 74 2.70 -1.01 15.18
CA ASP A 74 2.48 0.06 14.19
C ASP A 74 1.67 1.21 14.81
N MET A 75 0.72 0.90 15.70
CA MET A 75 -0.07 1.90 16.44
C MET A 75 0.77 2.67 17.47
N GLU A 76 1.65 1.99 18.21
CA GLU A 76 2.61 2.65 19.11
C GLU A 76 3.59 3.56 18.35
N GLY A 77 3.98 3.17 17.13
CA GLY A 77 4.78 3.99 16.23
C GLY A 77 4.07 5.26 15.80
N LEU A 78 2.80 5.17 15.42
CA LEU A 78 1.96 6.33 15.08
C LEU A 78 1.78 7.27 16.27
N GLN A 79 1.51 6.74 17.46
CA GLN A 79 1.31 7.55 18.67
C GLN A 79 2.58 8.31 19.08
N ASN A 80 3.76 7.68 18.94
CA ASN A 80 5.04 8.36 19.17
C ASN A 80 5.31 9.45 18.13
N ALA A 81 4.92 9.24 16.87
CA ALA A 81 5.05 10.26 15.83
C ALA A 81 4.14 11.47 16.12
N GLU A 82 2.90 11.24 16.57
CA GLU A 82 1.96 12.28 16.99
C GLU A 82 2.51 13.12 18.16
N LEU A 83 3.01 12.46 19.22
CA LEU A 83 3.66 13.13 20.35
C LEU A 83 4.90 13.94 19.94
N THR A 84 5.68 13.43 18.99
CA THR A 84 6.86 14.13 18.47
C THR A 84 6.46 15.39 17.70
N LEU A 85 5.37 15.30 16.92
CA LEU A 85 4.85 16.42 16.15
C LEU A 85 4.30 17.51 17.08
N GLU A 86 3.56 17.12 18.12
CA GLU A 86 3.04 18.03 19.15
C GLU A 86 4.19 18.74 19.90
N LYS A 87 5.26 18.00 20.25
CA LYS A 87 6.44 18.59 20.90
C LYS A 87 7.14 19.61 19.98
N LEU A 88 7.31 19.30 18.70
CA LEU A 88 7.92 20.21 17.73
C LEU A 88 7.06 21.46 17.48
N GLN A 89 5.72 21.31 17.47
CA GLN A 89 4.82 22.45 17.39
C GLN A 89 4.94 23.38 18.60
N LYS A 90 5.06 22.79 19.80
CA LYS A 90 5.26 23.56 21.03
C LYS A 90 6.60 24.29 21.05
N GLU A 91 7.70 23.63 20.66
CA GLU A 91 9.02 24.28 20.55
C GLU A 91 9.01 25.42 19.51
N LEU A 92 8.30 25.25 18.39
CA LEU A 92 8.15 26.30 17.37
C LEU A 92 7.33 27.48 17.88
N GLU A 93 6.28 27.24 18.66
CA GLU A 93 5.48 28.29 19.27
C GLU A 93 6.24 29.05 20.36
N GLU A 94 7.02 28.35 21.20
CA GLU A 94 7.93 28.95 22.18
C GLU A 94 8.99 29.82 21.50
N ALA A 95 9.62 29.35 20.41
CA ALA A 95 10.57 30.14 19.62
C ALA A 95 9.93 31.40 19.03
N ARG A 96 8.68 31.30 18.55
CA ARG A 96 7.92 32.43 17.99
C ARG A 96 7.49 33.44 19.06
N GLN A 97 7.19 32.98 20.27
CA GLN A 97 6.90 33.84 21.41
C GLN A 97 8.16 34.56 21.90
N ALA A 98 9.29 33.87 21.97
CA ALA A 98 10.58 34.48 22.29
C ALA A 98 10.95 35.57 21.26
N GLU A 99 10.69 35.35 19.98
CA GLU A 99 10.90 36.35 18.94
C GLU A 99 10.00 37.58 19.13
N LYS A 100 8.73 37.39 19.54
CA LYS A 100 7.80 38.48 19.85
C LYS A 100 8.21 39.26 21.11
N THR A 101 8.67 38.58 22.17
CA THR A 101 9.14 39.26 23.39
C THR A 101 10.41 40.05 23.10
N VAL A 102 11.37 39.48 22.37
CA VAL A 102 12.58 40.17 21.93
C VAL A 102 12.24 41.37 21.04
N ALA A 103 11.27 41.25 20.13
CA ALA A 103 10.81 42.36 19.31
C ALA A 103 10.16 43.48 20.14
N SER A 104 9.33 43.14 21.14
CA SER A 104 8.71 44.12 22.04
C SER A 104 9.70 44.76 23.02
N GLU A 105 10.68 44.01 23.51
CA GLU A 105 11.77 44.53 24.32
C GLU A 105 12.64 45.47 23.50
N LYS A 106 12.95 45.11 22.24
CA LYS A 106 13.64 45.99 21.29
C LYS A 106 12.84 47.28 21.06
N GLU A 107 11.53 47.21 20.86
CA GLU A 107 10.68 48.40 20.72
C GLU A 107 10.68 49.26 22.01
N SER A 108 10.65 48.63 23.19
CA SER A 108 10.68 49.35 24.47
C SER A 108 12.05 49.98 24.77
N LEU A 109 13.15 49.32 24.38
CA LEU A 109 14.51 49.82 24.49
C LEU A 109 14.75 50.94 23.49
N GLU A 110 14.17 50.86 22.29
CA GLU A 110 14.20 51.92 21.29
C GLU A 110 13.41 53.15 21.76
N LYS A 111 12.25 52.97 22.41
CA LYS A 111 11.51 54.06 23.08
C LYS A 111 12.27 54.67 24.24
N ARG A 112 12.95 53.87 25.08
CA ARG A 112 13.81 54.37 26.17
C ARG A 112 15.08 55.07 25.68
N LEU A 113 15.65 54.61 24.57
CA LEU A 113 16.74 55.30 23.88
C LEU A 113 16.26 56.63 23.32
N GLN A 114 15.06 56.69 22.71
CA GLN A 114 14.44 57.95 22.28
C GLN A 114 14.09 58.89 23.45
N GLU A 115 13.66 58.38 24.61
CA GLU A 115 13.44 59.19 25.82
C GLU A 115 14.76 59.69 26.43
N SER A 116 15.82 58.88 26.41
CA SER A 116 17.16 59.29 26.84
C SER A 116 17.81 60.27 25.87
N GLU A 117 17.50 60.16 24.58
CA GLU A 117 17.90 61.12 23.54
C GLU A 117 17.09 62.42 23.70
N ALA A 118 15.80 62.32 24.06
CA ALA A 118 14.95 63.46 24.41
C ALA A 118 15.48 64.22 25.65
N ASP A 119 15.89 63.52 26.72
CA ASP A 119 16.50 64.13 27.91
C ASP A 119 17.91 64.72 27.64
N SER A 120 18.64 64.18 26.66
CA SER A 120 19.91 64.76 26.19
C SER A 120 19.71 65.95 25.23
N THR A 121 18.54 66.06 24.58
CA THR A 121 18.19 67.19 23.70
C THR A 121 17.63 68.41 24.45
N THR A 122 17.27 68.29 25.74
CA THR A 122 16.79 69.42 26.55
C THR A 122 17.86 70.51 26.79
N LEU A 123 19.12 70.24 26.45
CA LEU A 123 20.23 71.19 26.54
C LEU A 123 20.87 71.58 25.19
N GLN A 124 20.38 71.07 24.06
CA GLN A 124 20.96 71.42 22.76
C GLN A 124 19.90 71.54 21.65
N HIS A 125 19.83 72.76 21.10
CA HIS A 125 19.34 73.13 19.76
C HIS A 125 17.88 73.55 19.56
N SER A 126 17.54 74.73 20.07
CA SER A 126 16.39 75.56 19.66
C SER A 126 16.45 76.13 18.22
N LEU A 127 17.13 75.47 17.27
CA LEU A 127 17.20 75.91 15.86
C LEU A 127 17.13 74.76 14.84
N SER A 128 17.00 73.48 15.25
CA SER A 128 17.00 72.30 14.35
C SER A 128 15.68 71.52 14.34
N ASP A 129 14.67 72.00 15.08
CA ASP A 129 13.43 71.26 15.36
C ASP A 129 12.47 71.23 14.15
N GLY A 130 12.50 72.28 13.32
CA GLY A 130 11.68 72.38 12.11
C GLY A 130 12.10 71.35 11.04
N GLU A 131 13.40 71.17 10.85
CA GLU A 131 13.94 70.21 9.87
C GLU A 131 13.74 68.77 10.36
N LEU A 132 13.97 68.48 11.64
CA LEU A 132 13.70 67.18 12.23
C LEU A 132 12.22 66.79 12.16
N SER A 133 11.31 67.74 12.38
CA SER A 133 9.87 67.53 12.23
C SER A 133 9.49 67.22 10.78
N GLN A 134 10.08 67.93 9.82
CA GLN A 134 9.87 67.67 8.40
C GLN A 134 10.39 66.30 7.97
N LEU A 135 11.63 65.94 8.37
CA LEU A 135 12.22 64.62 8.10
C LEU A 135 11.41 63.47 8.71
N LYS A 136 10.87 63.66 9.93
CA LYS A 136 10.03 62.65 10.58
C LYS A 136 8.69 62.47 9.87
N ALA A 137 8.08 63.57 9.42
CA ALA A 137 6.86 63.53 8.60
C ALA A 137 7.13 62.86 7.24
N GLU A 138 8.30 63.11 6.64
CA GLU A 138 8.73 62.48 5.39
C GLU A 138 8.96 60.97 5.56
N ILE A 139 9.62 60.53 6.64
CA ILE A 139 9.80 59.10 6.95
C ILE A 139 8.46 58.39 7.13
N GLU A 140 7.51 59.02 7.82
CA GLU A 140 6.18 58.44 8.03
C GLU A 140 5.39 58.34 6.72
N MET A 141 5.47 59.38 5.89
CA MET A 141 4.90 59.38 4.54
C MET A 141 5.51 58.26 3.69
N LEU A 142 6.83 58.14 3.65
CA LEU A 142 7.54 57.11 2.89
C LEU A 142 7.21 55.70 3.37
N ARG A 143 7.03 55.49 4.68
CA ARG A 143 6.56 54.21 5.23
C ARG A 143 5.15 53.86 4.77
N SER A 144 4.24 54.84 4.74
CA SER A 144 2.88 54.62 4.24
C SER A 144 2.85 54.30 2.75
N GLU A 145 3.67 54.98 1.95
CA GLU A 145 3.81 54.73 0.51
C GLU A 145 4.43 53.35 0.25
N LEU A 146 5.44 52.96 1.03
CA LEU A 146 6.06 51.66 0.96
C LEU A 146 5.05 50.56 1.31
N GLN A 147 4.26 50.72 2.38
CA GLN A 147 3.21 49.78 2.76
C GLN A 147 2.13 49.64 1.67
N ILE A 148 1.74 50.75 1.02
CA ILE A 148 0.81 50.73 -0.12
C ILE A 148 1.44 50.04 -1.33
N ALA A 149 2.73 50.27 -1.59
CA ALA A 149 3.45 49.61 -2.68
C ALA A 149 3.63 48.10 -2.43
N GLU A 150 3.91 47.69 -1.19
CA GLU A 150 3.97 46.29 -0.76
C GLU A 150 2.60 45.61 -0.88
N SER A 151 1.53 46.26 -0.43
CA SER A 151 0.16 45.76 -0.60
C SER A 151 -0.18 45.61 -2.09
N LYS A 152 0.18 46.57 -2.94
CA LYS A 152 0.01 46.49 -4.41
C LYS A 152 0.88 45.41 -5.06
N LEU A 153 2.05 45.10 -4.49
CA LEU A 153 2.91 44.01 -4.92
C LEU A 153 2.35 42.65 -4.52
N GLN A 154 1.74 42.56 -3.33
CA GLN A 154 1.05 41.37 -2.84
C GLN A 154 -0.23 41.09 -3.66
N ASP A 155 -0.90 42.14 -4.13
CA ASP A 155 -2.02 42.10 -5.08
C ASP A 155 -1.59 41.80 -6.52
N ARG A 156 -0.28 41.74 -6.84
CA ARG A 156 0.15 41.19 -8.12
C ARG A 156 -0.09 39.68 -8.09
N CYS A 157 -1.30 39.31 -8.51
CA CYS A 157 -1.74 37.95 -8.73
C CYS A 157 -0.62 37.17 -9.42
N TRP A 158 -0.20 36.07 -8.78
CA TRP A 158 0.73 35.15 -9.40
C TRP A 158 0.21 34.78 -10.80
N THR A 159 1.02 35.05 -11.82
CA THR A 159 0.78 34.57 -13.17
C THR A 159 1.88 33.57 -13.50
N PRO A 160 1.53 32.36 -13.96
CA PRO A 160 2.53 31.37 -14.28
C PRO A 160 3.49 31.88 -15.37
N PRO A 161 4.82 31.68 -15.20
CA PRO A 161 5.80 32.02 -16.23
C PRO A 161 5.50 31.35 -17.58
N GLN A 162 5.86 32.03 -18.67
CA GLN A 162 5.72 31.48 -20.02
C GLN A 162 6.51 30.17 -20.14
N GLY A 163 5.91 29.16 -20.78
CA GLY A 163 6.51 27.84 -20.97
C GLY A 163 6.31 26.87 -19.80
N LEU A 164 5.94 27.33 -18.59
CA LEU A 164 5.72 26.45 -17.43
C LEU A 164 4.68 25.36 -17.74
N GLN A 165 3.59 25.72 -18.43
CA GLN A 165 2.56 24.76 -18.83
C GLN A 165 3.13 23.60 -19.65
N GLN A 166 3.95 23.87 -20.66
CA GLN A 166 4.49 22.83 -21.54
C GLN A 166 5.44 21.89 -20.79
N TRP A 167 6.25 22.43 -19.87
CA TRP A 167 7.15 21.64 -19.03
C TRP A 167 6.39 20.77 -18.02
N LEU A 168 5.33 21.29 -17.41
CA LEU A 168 4.47 20.50 -16.52
C LEU A 168 3.71 19.41 -17.29
N GLN A 169 3.22 19.71 -18.49
CA GLN A 169 2.62 18.71 -19.38
C GLN A 169 3.62 17.59 -19.72
N LEU A 170 4.84 17.94 -20.11
CA LEU A 170 5.90 16.95 -20.37
C LEU A 170 6.19 16.10 -19.12
N THR A 171 6.26 16.74 -17.95
CA THR A 171 6.49 16.06 -16.67
C THR A 171 5.38 15.06 -16.36
N HIS A 172 4.12 15.48 -16.50
CA HIS A 172 2.95 14.62 -16.35
C HIS A 172 3.03 13.40 -17.29
N GLU A 173 3.37 13.61 -18.56
CA GLU A 173 3.48 12.54 -19.55
C GLU A 173 4.60 11.53 -19.24
N ILE A 174 5.77 12.01 -18.83
CA ILE A 174 6.89 11.14 -18.41
C ILE A 174 6.48 10.31 -17.20
N GLU A 175 5.87 10.96 -16.20
CA GLU A 175 5.36 10.28 -15.03
C GLU A 175 4.32 9.23 -15.46
N ASN A 176 3.37 9.57 -16.33
CA ASN A 176 2.28 8.69 -16.78
C ASN A 176 2.83 7.46 -17.50
N LYS A 177 3.83 7.63 -18.36
CA LYS A 177 4.54 6.53 -19.01
C LYS A 177 5.16 5.56 -17.98
N ALA A 178 5.81 6.08 -16.94
CA ALA A 178 6.39 5.27 -15.88
C ALA A 178 5.33 4.48 -15.10
N TYR A 179 4.21 5.12 -14.78
CA TYR A 179 3.08 4.46 -14.11
C TYR A 179 2.45 3.37 -14.97
N VAL A 180 2.20 3.62 -16.26
CA VAL A 180 1.65 2.62 -17.18
C VAL A 180 2.55 1.38 -17.23
N LYS A 181 3.88 1.58 -17.29
CA LYS A 181 4.85 0.48 -17.23
C LYS A 181 4.75 -0.30 -15.92
N LYS A 182 4.70 0.39 -14.77
CA LYS A 182 4.59 -0.24 -13.45
C LYS A 182 3.26 -1.00 -13.28
N LYS A 183 2.16 -0.43 -13.75
CA LYS A 183 0.83 -1.06 -13.77
C LYS A 183 0.84 -2.34 -14.59
N LEU A 184 1.39 -2.31 -15.80
CA LEU A 184 1.49 -3.50 -16.66
C LEU A 184 2.32 -4.62 -15.99
N ALA A 185 3.41 -4.25 -15.31
CA ALA A 185 4.22 -5.21 -14.56
C ALA A 185 3.44 -5.84 -13.39
N ALA A 186 2.68 -5.04 -12.63
CA ALA A 186 1.81 -5.54 -11.57
C ALA A 186 0.71 -6.48 -12.10
N GLU A 187 0.10 -6.15 -13.24
CA GLU A 187 -0.89 -7.01 -13.91
C GLU A 187 -0.27 -8.34 -14.37
N LYS A 188 0.95 -8.31 -14.91
CA LYS A 188 1.71 -9.52 -15.28
C LYS A 188 2.02 -10.38 -14.05
N GLN A 189 2.43 -9.79 -12.93
CA GLN A 189 2.66 -10.52 -11.67
C GLN A 189 1.38 -11.17 -11.16
N LEU A 190 0.24 -10.48 -11.22
CA LEU A 190 -1.05 -11.05 -10.84
C LEU A 190 -1.41 -12.24 -11.73
N GLN A 191 -1.17 -12.15 -13.03
CA GLN A 191 -1.42 -13.24 -13.97
C GLN A 191 -0.54 -14.46 -13.66
N GLN A 192 0.76 -14.25 -13.40
CA GLN A 192 1.69 -15.31 -13.00
C GLN A 192 1.25 -15.99 -11.69
N ALA A 193 0.81 -15.23 -10.70
CA ALA A 193 0.29 -15.77 -9.44
C ALA A 193 -0.97 -16.64 -9.68
N ARG A 194 -1.90 -16.22 -10.56
CA ARG A 194 -3.08 -17.01 -10.93
C ARG A 194 -2.69 -18.34 -11.58
N GLU A 195 -1.77 -18.30 -12.53
CA GLU A 195 -1.27 -19.52 -13.20
C GLU A 195 -0.58 -20.47 -12.23
N ALA A 196 0.20 -19.94 -11.27
CA ALA A 196 0.85 -20.73 -10.23
C ALA A 196 -0.19 -21.42 -9.33
N CYS A 197 -1.25 -20.70 -8.92
CA CYS A 197 -2.37 -21.27 -8.18
C CYS A 197 -3.06 -22.40 -8.97
N GLU A 198 -3.33 -22.20 -10.26
CA GLU A 198 -3.98 -23.21 -11.10
C GLU A 198 -3.12 -24.46 -11.28
N LYS A 199 -1.81 -24.28 -11.51
CA LYS A 199 -0.84 -25.38 -11.59
C LYS A 199 -0.81 -26.18 -10.29
N LEU A 200 -0.80 -25.51 -9.14
CA LEU A 200 -0.85 -26.17 -7.84
C LEU A 200 -2.17 -26.94 -7.64
N ARG A 201 -3.31 -26.34 -8.01
CA ARG A 201 -4.63 -26.99 -7.95
C ARG A 201 -4.67 -28.25 -8.81
N LYS A 202 -4.21 -28.18 -10.07
CA LYS A 202 -4.15 -29.32 -11.00
C LYS A 202 -3.27 -30.45 -10.49
N LYS A 203 -2.09 -30.13 -9.92
CA LYS A 203 -1.18 -31.10 -9.30
C LYS A 203 -1.82 -31.83 -8.13
N ARG A 204 -2.58 -31.10 -7.29
CA ARG A 204 -3.30 -31.67 -6.13
C ARG A 204 -4.54 -32.49 -6.51
N SER A 205 -5.20 -32.19 -7.62
CA SER A 205 -6.37 -32.95 -8.10
C SER A 205 -6.00 -34.23 -8.87
N SER A 206 -4.73 -34.42 -9.25
CA SER A 206 -4.27 -35.62 -9.96
C SER A 206 -4.00 -36.77 -8.98
N LEU A 207 -4.54 -37.96 -9.29
CA LEU A 207 -4.41 -39.18 -8.47
C LEU A 207 -2.94 -39.59 -8.21
N VAL A 208 -2.03 -39.27 -9.13
CA VAL A 208 -0.57 -39.54 -8.99
C VAL A 208 0.14 -38.37 -8.27
N GLY A 209 -0.42 -37.16 -8.35
CA GLY A 209 0.13 -35.96 -7.71
C GLY A 209 -0.16 -35.86 -6.21
N ALA A 210 -1.27 -36.43 -5.73
CA ALA A 210 -1.63 -36.43 -4.32
C ALA A 210 -0.61 -37.14 -3.40
N PHE A 211 0.16 -38.10 -3.94
CA PHE A 211 1.17 -38.86 -3.18
C PHE A 211 2.55 -38.15 -3.08
N VAL A 212 2.85 -37.23 -4.01
CA VAL A 212 4.12 -36.47 -4.08
C VAL A 212 3.94 -34.99 -3.68
N SER A 213 2.72 -34.50 -3.58
CA SER A 213 2.37 -33.10 -3.25
C SER A 213 2.48 -32.73 -1.76
N THR A 214 3.28 -33.44 -0.96
CA THR A 214 3.50 -33.13 0.47
C THR A 214 4.59 -32.09 0.70
N HIS A 215 5.24 -31.55 -0.34
CA HIS A 215 6.25 -30.50 -0.16
C HIS A 215 5.61 -29.12 0.11
N GLY A 216 5.58 -28.74 1.40
CA GLY A 216 5.17 -27.42 1.89
C GLY A 216 5.85 -26.24 1.18
N LYS A 217 7.09 -26.42 0.71
CA LYS A 217 7.83 -25.41 -0.06
C LYS A 217 7.08 -24.88 -1.29
N SER A 218 6.31 -25.73 -1.99
CA SER A 218 5.57 -25.33 -3.19
C SER A 218 4.31 -24.51 -2.91
N ILE A 219 3.67 -24.73 -1.76
CA ILE A 219 2.52 -23.92 -1.33
C ILE A 219 3.00 -22.58 -0.77
N ASP A 220 4.10 -22.59 0.01
CA ASP A 220 4.69 -21.36 0.55
C ASP A 220 5.16 -20.42 -0.58
N GLU A 221 5.71 -20.97 -1.66
CA GLU A 221 6.11 -20.19 -2.84
C GLU A 221 4.91 -19.58 -3.59
N VAL A 222 3.84 -20.36 -3.80
CA VAL A 222 2.61 -19.83 -4.40
C VAL A 222 2.00 -18.76 -3.50
N ASP A 223 1.90 -18.99 -2.19
CA ASP A 223 1.40 -18.01 -1.22
C ASP A 223 2.22 -16.72 -1.25
N ARG A 224 3.56 -16.82 -1.33
CA ARG A 224 4.45 -15.67 -1.48
C ARG A 224 4.13 -14.89 -2.77
N THR A 225 4.03 -15.57 -3.90
CA THR A 225 3.74 -14.90 -5.19
C THR A 225 2.37 -14.19 -5.20
N ILE A 226 1.37 -14.74 -4.51
CA ILE A 226 0.06 -14.09 -4.35
C ILE A 226 0.19 -12.81 -3.52
N VAL A 227 0.92 -12.87 -2.40
CA VAL A 227 1.12 -11.70 -1.53
C VAL A 227 1.88 -10.61 -2.28
N GLU A 228 2.98 -10.95 -2.96
CA GLU A 228 3.76 -10.01 -3.76
C GLU A 228 2.91 -9.34 -4.85
N ALA A 229 2.12 -10.12 -5.61
CA ALA A 229 1.24 -9.57 -6.65
C ALA A 229 0.15 -8.64 -6.06
N ARG A 230 -0.43 -8.98 -4.89
CA ARG A 230 -1.41 -8.12 -4.21
C ARG A 230 -0.80 -6.82 -3.72
N THR A 231 0.41 -6.89 -3.16
CA THR A 231 1.13 -5.70 -2.70
C THR A 231 1.43 -4.77 -3.88
N SER A 232 1.95 -5.30 -4.98
CA SER A 232 2.19 -4.53 -6.22
C SER A 232 0.89 -3.92 -6.78
N LEU A 233 -0.20 -4.71 -6.77
CA LEU A 233 -1.61 -4.33 -6.90
C LEU A 233 -1.98 -3.01 -6.20
N ASN A 234 -1.78 -3.06 -4.90
CA ASN A 234 -2.18 -2.01 -3.99
C ASN A 234 -1.30 -0.76 -4.16
N GLU A 235 0.00 -0.93 -4.40
CA GLU A 235 0.93 0.17 -4.68
C GLU A 235 0.50 0.96 -5.92
N VAL A 236 0.23 0.31 -7.06
CA VAL A 236 -0.19 1.02 -8.28
C VAL A 236 -1.58 1.66 -8.13
N THR A 237 -2.42 1.14 -7.23
CA THR A 237 -3.73 1.75 -6.93
C THR A 237 -3.56 3.03 -6.11
N GLN A 238 -2.74 2.98 -5.06
CA GLN A 238 -2.43 4.15 -4.22
C GLN A 238 -1.72 5.24 -5.04
N GLU A 239 -0.75 4.84 -5.87
CA GLU A 239 -0.03 5.76 -6.76
C GLU A 239 -0.98 6.44 -7.75
N LEU A 240 -1.95 5.72 -8.33
CA LEU A 240 -2.96 6.34 -9.21
C LEU A 240 -3.79 7.39 -8.48
N GLN A 241 -4.28 7.07 -7.27
CA GLN A 241 -5.09 8.00 -6.46
C GLN A 241 -4.31 9.26 -6.10
N GLU A 242 -3.08 9.09 -5.62
CA GLU A 242 -2.16 10.18 -5.30
C GLU A 242 -1.94 11.07 -6.52
N ARG A 243 -1.60 10.48 -7.65
CA ARG A 243 -1.28 11.21 -8.88
C ARG A 243 -2.44 12.02 -9.40
N VAL A 244 -3.63 11.40 -9.48
CA VAL A 244 -4.84 12.10 -9.93
C VAL A 244 -5.15 13.28 -9.01
N HIS A 245 -4.99 13.10 -7.70
CA HIS A 245 -5.19 14.18 -6.75
C HIS A 245 -4.15 15.29 -6.91
N ARG A 246 -2.85 14.96 -6.87
CA ARG A 246 -1.76 15.93 -6.98
C ARG A 246 -1.82 16.73 -8.27
N TRP A 247 -2.01 16.07 -9.42
CA TRP A 247 -2.07 16.77 -10.70
C TRP A 247 -3.28 17.70 -10.81
N LYS A 248 -4.44 17.31 -10.26
CA LYS A 248 -5.59 18.22 -10.17
C LYS A 248 -5.31 19.45 -9.31
N GLN A 249 -4.62 19.29 -8.19
CA GLN A 249 -4.23 20.43 -7.35
C GLN A 249 -3.22 21.34 -8.07
N ILE A 250 -2.26 20.76 -8.79
CA ILE A 250 -1.30 21.54 -9.57
C ILE A 250 -2.01 22.32 -10.68
N GLU A 251 -2.93 21.72 -11.43
CA GLU A 251 -3.74 22.43 -12.44
C GLU A 251 -4.56 23.57 -11.82
N PHE A 252 -5.19 23.33 -10.66
CA PHE A 252 -5.96 24.32 -9.94
C PHE A 252 -5.10 25.52 -9.53
N LEU A 253 -3.94 25.27 -8.94
CA LEU A 253 -3.00 26.32 -8.54
C LEU A 253 -2.40 27.04 -9.75
N CYS A 254 -2.18 26.33 -10.85
CA CYS A 254 -1.56 26.89 -12.04
C CYS A 254 -2.52 27.64 -12.97
N GLY A 255 -3.82 27.36 -12.90
CA GLY A 255 -4.85 27.99 -13.73
C GLY A 255 -4.82 27.58 -15.21
N PHE A 256 -4.16 26.47 -15.56
CA PHE A 256 -4.12 25.92 -16.92
C PHE A 256 -4.15 24.40 -16.92
N ASN A 257 -4.51 23.83 -18.07
CA ASN A 257 -4.64 22.39 -18.22
C ASN A 257 -3.27 21.71 -18.46
N ILE A 258 -3.01 20.65 -17.71
CA ILE A 258 -1.80 19.83 -17.71
C ILE A 258 -2.13 18.38 -18.09
N ILE A 259 -3.19 17.81 -17.49
CA ILE A 259 -3.57 16.40 -17.65
C ILE A 259 -4.09 16.14 -19.07
N GLN A 260 -4.92 17.05 -19.60
CA GLN A 260 -5.42 17.02 -20.96
C GLN A 260 -4.48 17.81 -21.88
N ASN A 261 -3.52 17.10 -22.46
CA ASN A 261 -2.48 17.69 -23.31
C ASN A 261 -2.38 16.99 -24.67
N VAL A 262 -1.47 17.48 -25.52
CA VAL A 262 -1.23 17.01 -26.90
C VAL A 262 -0.45 15.68 -26.99
N GLY A 263 -0.01 15.14 -25.85
CA GLY A 263 0.72 13.89 -25.72
C GLY A 263 2.25 14.05 -25.76
N LEU A 264 2.94 13.06 -25.17
CA LEU A 264 4.38 13.03 -24.96
C LEU A 264 5.21 13.40 -26.21
N GLN A 265 4.93 12.77 -27.36
CA GLN A 265 5.74 12.95 -28.57
C GLN A 265 5.67 14.38 -29.13
N SER A 266 4.51 15.03 -29.04
CA SER A 266 4.35 16.41 -29.51
C SER A 266 5.08 17.38 -28.57
N LEU A 267 5.00 17.13 -27.26
CA LEU A 267 5.67 17.94 -26.24
C LEU A 267 7.20 17.82 -26.34
N GLU A 268 7.73 16.60 -26.47
CA GLU A 268 9.17 16.37 -26.67
C GLU A 268 9.67 17.08 -27.94
N ASN A 269 8.93 16.98 -29.05
CA ASN A 269 9.27 17.66 -30.28
C ASN A 269 9.26 19.19 -30.11
N SER A 270 8.24 19.76 -29.47
CA SER A 270 8.15 21.21 -29.29
C SER A 270 9.26 21.75 -28.37
N LEU A 271 9.48 21.11 -27.23
CA LEU A 271 10.42 21.59 -26.20
C LEU A 271 11.88 21.34 -26.57
N TYR A 272 12.20 20.18 -27.13
CA TYR A 272 13.59 19.82 -27.44
C TYR A 272 14.06 20.25 -28.84
N ARG A 273 13.16 20.45 -29.81
CA ARG A 273 13.53 20.94 -31.15
C ARG A 273 13.71 22.46 -31.20
N GLY A 274 12.93 23.20 -30.40
CA GLY A 274 12.94 24.67 -30.39
C GLY A 274 14.21 25.30 -29.78
N LEU A 275 15.01 24.54 -29.03
CA LEU A 275 16.09 25.07 -28.20
C LEU A 275 17.51 25.08 -28.82
N ASN A 276 17.65 25.03 -30.16
CA ASN A 276 18.89 25.25 -30.96
C ASN A 276 19.29 24.14 -31.94
N GLY A 277 18.36 23.44 -32.61
CA GLY A 277 18.70 22.61 -33.80
C GLY A 277 19.75 21.51 -33.60
N ARG A 278 20.18 21.24 -32.36
CA ARG A 278 21.11 20.19 -31.97
C ARG A 278 20.37 19.29 -30.99
N PRO A 279 20.31 17.97 -31.26
CA PRO A 279 19.62 17.07 -30.36
C PRO A 279 20.36 17.09 -29.02
N PHE A 280 19.60 17.29 -27.94
CA PHE A 280 20.05 17.10 -26.55
C PHE A 280 20.26 15.58 -26.29
N GLY A 281 21.06 14.93 -27.13
CA GLY A 281 21.21 13.48 -27.26
C GLY A 281 21.89 12.79 -26.07
N LEU A 282 22.24 13.52 -25.01
CA LEU A 282 22.91 12.96 -23.84
C LEU A 282 21.95 12.49 -22.74
N LEU A 283 20.70 12.97 -22.71
CA LEU A 283 19.68 12.46 -21.77
C LEU A 283 18.76 11.39 -22.37
N LYS A 284 18.63 11.37 -23.71
CA LYS A 284 17.79 10.39 -24.43
C LYS A 284 18.30 8.94 -24.29
N GLY A 285 19.60 8.75 -24.09
CA GLY A 285 20.22 7.43 -24.00
C GLY A 285 19.99 6.67 -22.69
N ARG A 286 19.54 7.33 -21.61
CA ARG A 286 19.36 6.67 -20.29
C ARG A 286 17.93 6.21 -19.98
N ILE A 287 16.93 6.71 -20.69
CA ILE A 287 15.51 6.45 -20.34
C ILE A 287 14.84 5.46 -21.32
N SER A 288 15.44 5.18 -22.48
CA SER A 288 14.72 4.55 -23.60
C SER A 288 15.33 3.29 -24.21
N SER A 289 16.36 2.65 -23.64
CA SER A 289 16.99 1.50 -24.31
C SER A 289 17.40 0.38 -23.35
N GLN A 290 16.41 -0.22 -22.69
CA GLN A 290 16.48 -1.57 -22.15
C GLN A 290 15.05 -1.97 -21.81
N ASP A 291 14.37 -2.72 -22.68
CA ASP A 291 13.20 -3.59 -22.38
C ASP A 291 12.43 -4.01 -23.65
N ASP A 292 13.12 -4.41 -24.71
CA ASP A 292 12.48 -5.09 -25.86
C ASP A 292 13.33 -6.28 -26.29
N LEU A 293 13.54 -7.24 -25.38
CA LEU A 293 13.95 -8.60 -25.73
C LEU A 293 13.40 -9.56 -24.67
N ASP A 294 12.21 -10.11 -24.92
CA ASP A 294 11.87 -11.47 -24.51
C ASP A 294 11.01 -12.09 -25.61
N ASP A 295 11.66 -12.98 -26.34
CA ASP A 295 11.25 -13.71 -27.53
C ASP A 295 10.30 -14.88 -27.16
N ASP A 296 9.14 -14.91 -27.79
CA ASP A 296 8.19 -16.02 -27.76
C ASP A 296 8.76 -17.20 -28.56
N THR A 297 9.56 -18.04 -27.91
CA THR A 297 10.00 -19.33 -28.46
C THR A 297 9.50 -20.49 -27.60
N SER A 298 8.35 -21.06 -27.99
CA SER A 298 8.04 -22.50 -27.88
C SER A 298 6.66 -22.82 -28.52
N SER A 299 6.59 -22.78 -29.85
CA SER A 299 5.54 -23.48 -30.61
C SER A 299 6.20 -24.41 -31.62
N VAL A 300 6.52 -25.62 -31.19
CA VAL A 300 6.83 -26.75 -32.07
C VAL A 300 6.27 -28.01 -31.44
N TYR A 301 5.10 -28.45 -31.91
CA TYR A 301 4.80 -29.87 -32.09
C TYR A 301 3.69 -29.98 -33.15
N ALA A 302 4.11 -30.28 -34.38
CA ALA A 302 3.27 -30.88 -35.41
C ALA A 302 3.43 -32.41 -35.34
N PRO A 303 2.40 -33.20 -35.71
CA PRO A 303 2.37 -34.64 -35.47
C PRO A 303 3.17 -35.42 -36.52
N SER A 304 3.84 -36.48 -36.08
CA SER A 304 4.52 -37.46 -36.92
C SER A 304 3.50 -38.37 -37.63
N ALA A 305 3.57 -38.42 -38.96
CA ALA A 305 3.07 -39.52 -39.77
C ALA A 305 4.15 -40.60 -39.86
N GLY A 306 3.74 -41.86 -39.68
CA GLY A 306 4.57 -43.07 -39.74
C GLY A 306 3.82 -44.24 -39.14
#